data_AF-A0A813GHS7-F1
#
_entry.id   AF-A0A813GHS7-F1
#
_cell.length_a   1.000
_cell.length_b   1.000
_cell.length_c   1.000
_cell.angle_alpha   90.00
_cell.angle_beta   90.00
_cell.angle_gamma   90.00
#
_symmetry.space_group_name_H-M   'P 1'
#
loop_
_entity.id
_entity.type
_entity.pdbx_description
1 polymer ?
#
loop_
_entity_poly.entity_id
_entity_poly.type
_entity_poly.pdbx_seq_one_letter_code
_entity_poly.pdbx_strand_id
1 'polypeptide(L)'
;MVHQFGGLTSEEVLPASEVHLEISKFGNEKAVRRFYRDGAAFSNSDLDERTLHLDSLEERLVKAVASESWDQVCSLIREAAAALAAPRQKAVLGEAAAPMPEEAQERLQANLQSRLRKLIFKGLGYLDLSDAGTASQLEPALSFMKLLIEHFKVRVQLVDACCEAVAATSRHPHSRRKDTGRSRFGEFAECGWFQK
;
A
#
# COMPACT_ATOMS: atom_id res chain seq x y z
N MET A 1 30.72 -19.95 4.95
CA MET A 1 30.40 -18.52 5.23
C MET A 1 29.02 -18.25 4.67
N VAL A 2 28.02 -18.13 5.55
CA VAL A 2 26.62 -17.95 5.18
C VAL A 2 26.32 -16.46 5.32
N HIS A 3 26.02 -15.77 4.21
CA HIS A 3 25.58 -14.39 4.25
C HIS A 3 24.15 -14.35 4.77
N GLN A 4 23.99 -13.92 6.03
CA GLN A 4 22.71 -13.48 6.57
C GLN A 4 22.32 -12.18 5.85
N PHE A 5 21.36 -12.26 4.93
CA PHE A 5 20.64 -11.08 4.47
C PHE A 5 19.68 -10.66 5.58
N GLY A 6 19.95 -9.50 6.18
CA GLY A 6 19.11 -8.89 7.21
C GLY A 6 17.69 -8.71 6.70
N GLY A 7 16.74 -9.31 7.42
CA GLY A 7 15.32 -9.12 7.20
C GLY A 7 14.94 -7.67 7.43
N LEU A 8 14.50 -6.99 6.37
CA LEU A 8 13.70 -5.78 6.48
C LEU A 8 12.32 -6.19 7.00
N THR A 9 12.12 -6.09 8.32
CA THR A 9 10.81 -6.21 8.94
C THR A 9 9.89 -5.13 8.36
N SER A 10 8.98 -5.53 7.47
CA SER A 10 8.07 -4.66 6.71
C SER A 10 6.86 -4.16 7.53
N GLU A 11 7.06 -3.91 8.82
CA GLU A 11 6.02 -3.40 9.73
C GLU A 11 6.36 -2.01 10.26
N GLU A 12 6.64 -1.06 9.36
CA GLU A 12 6.31 0.35 9.63
C GLU A 12 4.92 0.61 9.06
N VAL A 13 3.92 0.04 9.72
CA VAL A 13 2.57 0.58 9.71
C VAL A 13 2.67 1.83 10.59
N LEU A 14 2.59 3.02 9.98
CA LEU A 14 2.49 4.26 10.75
C LEU A 14 1.46 4.07 11.86
N PRO A 15 1.80 4.37 13.13
CA PRO A 15 0.87 4.17 14.22
C PRO A 15 -0.36 5.01 13.92
N ALA A 16 -1.54 4.38 13.95
CA ALA A 16 -2.83 5.02 13.65
C ALA A 16 -3.05 6.35 14.42
N SER A 17 -2.28 6.56 15.50
CA SER A 17 -2.21 7.79 16.29
C SER A 17 -1.78 9.05 15.53
N GLU A 18 -0.88 8.98 14.53
CA GLU A 18 -0.45 10.18 13.80
C GLU A 18 -1.50 10.65 12.76
N VAL A 19 -2.15 9.69 12.09
CA VAL A 19 -3.25 9.98 11.15
C VAL A 19 -4.43 10.64 11.90
N HIS A 20 -4.67 10.24 13.14
CA HIS A 20 -5.76 10.75 13.96
C HIS A 20 -5.57 12.22 14.42
N LEU A 21 -4.32 12.70 14.50
CA LEU A 21 -3.99 14.06 14.95
C LEU A 21 -4.18 15.13 13.86
N GLU A 22 -4.02 14.77 12.58
CA GLU A 22 -4.25 15.74 11.50
C GLU A 22 -5.73 15.93 11.18
N ILE A 23 -6.54 14.86 11.22
CA ILE A 23 -7.98 14.93 10.94
C ILE A 23 -8.75 15.65 12.06
N SER A 24 -8.26 15.61 13.30
CA SER A 24 -8.92 16.25 14.46
C SER A 24 -8.87 17.80 14.44
N LYS A 25 -8.12 18.42 13.52
CA LYS A 25 -8.02 19.89 13.43
C LYS A 25 -9.24 20.55 12.75
N PHE A 26 -10.17 19.78 12.18
CA PHE A 26 -11.18 20.28 11.25
C PHE A 26 -12.63 20.39 11.80
N GLY A 27 -12.80 20.51 13.12
CA GLY A 27 -14.02 21.08 13.71
C GLY A 27 -15.28 20.20 13.76
N ASN A 28 -15.26 18.96 13.25
CA ASN A 28 -16.41 18.03 13.33
C ASN A 28 -16.04 16.66 13.93
N GLU A 29 -15.74 16.67 15.24
CA GLU A 29 -15.29 15.47 15.98
C GLU A 29 -16.26 14.28 15.87
N LYS A 30 -17.57 14.54 15.79
CA LYS A 30 -18.58 13.50 15.61
C LYS A 30 -18.47 12.82 14.24
N ALA A 31 -18.27 13.59 13.17
CA ALA A 31 -18.08 13.04 11.83
C ALA A 31 -16.80 12.21 11.74
N VAL A 32 -15.72 12.68 12.38
CA VAL A 32 -14.43 11.96 12.45
C VAL A 32 -14.57 10.63 13.19
N ARG A 33 -15.19 10.62 14.38
CA ARG A 33 -15.43 9.38 15.15
C ARG A 33 -16.27 8.38 14.36
N ARG A 34 -17.31 8.86 13.67
CA ARG A 34 -18.16 8.02 12.82
C ARG A 34 -17.35 7.42 11.68
N PHE A 35 -16.55 8.23 10.99
CA PHE A 35 -15.67 7.79 9.91
C PHE A 35 -14.75 6.64 10.35
N TYR A 36 -14.04 6.79 11.46
CA TYR A 36 -13.15 5.73 11.95
C TYR A 36 -13.90 4.47 12.41
N ARG A 37 -15.08 4.62 13.02
CA ARG A 37 -15.91 3.48 13.39
C ARG A 37 -16.35 2.68 12.17
N ASP A 38 -16.79 3.36 11.13
CA ASP A 38 -17.25 2.73 9.90
C ASP A 38 -16.09 2.01 9.20
N GLY A 39 -14.89 2.60 9.18
CA GLY A 39 -13.67 1.94 8.69
C GLY A 39 -13.25 0.72 9.53
N ALA A 40 -13.31 0.83 10.86
CA ALA A 40 -13.00 -0.27 11.77
C ALA A 40 -13.96 -1.46 11.56
N ALA A 41 -15.26 -1.20 11.43
CA ALA A 41 -16.27 -2.22 11.15
C ALA A 41 -15.93 -2.96 9.84
N PHE A 42 -15.67 -2.23 8.76
CA PHE A 42 -15.30 -2.83 7.47
C PHE A 42 -14.00 -3.65 7.56
N SER A 43 -13.01 -3.17 8.31
CA SER A 43 -11.70 -3.83 8.44
C SER A 43 -11.74 -5.11 9.28
N ASN A 44 -12.74 -5.28 10.14
CA ASN A 44 -12.89 -6.44 11.02
C ASN A 44 -13.82 -7.52 10.43
N SER A 45 -14.64 -7.19 9.43
CA SER A 45 -15.49 -8.15 8.72
C SER A 45 -14.70 -9.15 7.87
N ASP A 46 -15.29 -10.29 7.55
CA ASP A 46 -14.71 -11.25 6.60
C ASP A 46 -14.80 -10.75 5.14
N LEU A 47 -14.30 -11.54 4.19
CA LEU A 47 -14.27 -11.13 2.77
C LEU A 47 -15.67 -11.10 2.14
N ASP A 48 -16.53 -12.04 2.50
CA ASP A 48 -17.87 -12.17 1.93
C ASP A 48 -18.76 -11.05 2.44
N GLU A 49 -18.69 -10.74 3.73
CA GLU A 49 -19.34 -9.60 4.37
C GLU A 49 -18.89 -8.28 3.73
N ARG A 50 -17.59 -8.08 3.50
CA ARG A 50 -17.08 -6.88 2.83
C ARG A 50 -17.60 -6.75 1.40
N THR A 51 -17.73 -7.87 0.70
CA THR A 51 -18.24 -7.90 -0.68
C THR A 51 -19.72 -7.55 -0.71
N LEU A 52 -20.53 -8.19 0.14
CA LEU A 52 -21.95 -7.88 0.31
C LEU A 52 -22.18 -6.44 0.75
N HIS A 53 -21.35 -5.94 1.66
CA HIS A 53 -21.41 -4.54 2.11
C HIS A 53 -21.14 -3.58 0.95
N LEU A 54 -20.15 -3.87 0.11
CA LEU A 54 -19.84 -3.07 -1.06
C LEU A 54 -20.96 -3.10 -2.11
N ASP A 55 -21.53 -4.27 -2.40
CA ASP A 55 -22.69 -4.40 -3.29
C ASP A 55 -23.87 -3.54 -2.78
N SER A 56 -24.12 -3.58 -1.46
CA SER A 56 -25.13 -2.74 -0.80
C SER A 56 -24.83 -1.24 -0.92
N LEU A 57 -23.56 -0.83 -0.75
CA LEU A 57 -23.15 0.56 -0.94
C LEU A 57 -23.38 1.04 -2.37
N GLU A 58 -23.05 0.22 -3.37
CA GLU A 58 -23.26 0.53 -4.78
C GLU A 58 -24.76 0.73 -5.09
N GLU A 59 -25.61 -0.16 -4.60
CA GLU A 59 -27.07 -0.07 -4.77
C GLU A 59 -27.65 1.17 -4.05
N ARG A 60 -27.25 1.40 -2.80
CA ARG A 60 -27.68 2.58 -2.01
C ARG A 60 -27.25 3.89 -2.68
N LEU A 61 -26.09 3.93 -3.31
CA LEU A 61 -25.61 5.11 -4.04
C LEU A 61 -26.49 5.39 -5.25
N VAL A 62 -26.83 4.37 -6.04
CA VAL A 62 -27.72 4.53 -7.20
C VAL A 62 -29.08 5.05 -6.77
N LYS A 63 -29.65 4.50 -5.70
CA LYS A 63 -30.93 4.97 -5.14
C LYS A 63 -30.84 6.41 -4.62
N ALA A 64 -29.79 6.76 -3.88
CA ALA A 64 -29.61 8.10 -3.33
C ALA A 64 -29.45 9.17 -4.43
N VAL A 65 -28.74 8.85 -5.51
CA VAL A 65 -28.61 9.74 -6.67
C VAL A 65 -29.95 9.88 -7.40
N ALA A 66 -30.68 8.78 -7.61
CA ALA A 66 -31.99 8.82 -8.26
C ALA A 66 -33.04 9.60 -7.47
N SER A 67 -32.90 9.64 -6.13
CA SER A 67 -33.78 10.40 -5.24
C SER A 67 -33.23 11.80 -4.89
N GLU A 68 -32.13 12.24 -5.51
CA GLU A 68 -31.47 13.53 -5.25
C GLU A 68 -31.14 13.77 -3.76
N SER A 69 -30.85 12.68 -3.02
CA SER A 69 -30.54 12.73 -1.59
C SER A 69 -29.04 12.97 -1.37
N TRP A 70 -28.59 14.21 -1.52
CA TRP A 70 -27.16 14.57 -1.51
C TRP A 70 -26.47 14.29 -0.17
N ASP A 71 -27.17 14.47 0.96
CA ASP A 71 -26.67 14.10 2.29
C ASP A 71 -26.37 12.60 2.39
N GLN A 72 -27.22 11.78 1.77
CA GLN A 72 -27.02 10.33 1.73
C GLN A 72 -25.85 9.96 0.83
N VAL A 73 -25.70 10.62 -0.32
CA VAL A 73 -24.52 10.46 -1.19
C VAL A 73 -23.24 10.80 -0.42
N CYS A 74 -23.20 11.91 0.32
CA CYS A 74 -22.07 12.28 1.16
C CYS A 74 -21.78 11.22 2.22
N SER A 75 -22.81 10.68 2.86
CA SER A 75 -22.66 9.62 3.86
C SER A 75 -22.07 8.34 3.28
N LEU A 76 -22.52 7.93 2.09
CA LEU A 76 -22.04 6.73 1.40
C LEU A 76 -20.58 6.88 0.95
N ILE A 77 -20.20 8.07 0.47
CA ILE A 77 -18.81 8.37 0.11
C ILE A 77 -17.91 8.27 1.35
N ARG A 78 -18.34 8.80 2.51
CA ARG A 78 -17.59 8.65 3.75
C ARG A 78 -17.41 7.19 4.16
N GLU A 79 -18.49 6.41 4.12
CA GLU A 79 -18.49 4.97 4.46
C GLU A 79 -17.51 4.22 3.55
N ALA A 80 -17.57 4.47 2.24
CA ALA A 80 -16.64 3.87 1.27
C ALA A 80 -15.19 4.35 1.44
N ALA A 81 -14.96 5.63 1.74
CA ALA A 81 -13.63 6.17 1.96
C ALA A 81 -13.00 5.63 3.25
N ALA A 82 -13.78 5.40 4.30
CA ALA A 82 -13.30 4.77 5.54
C ALA A 82 -12.86 3.32 5.32
N ALA A 83 -13.45 2.63 4.34
CA ALA A 83 -13.11 1.27 3.93
C ALA A 83 -11.87 1.19 2.99
N LEU A 84 -11.32 2.33 2.56
CA LEU A 84 -10.12 2.34 1.74
C LEU A 84 -8.89 1.92 2.55
N ALA A 85 -8.14 0.98 1.98
CA ALA A 85 -6.84 0.60 2.48
C ALA A 85 -5.74 1.47 1.86
N ALA A 86 -4.63 1.61 2.59
CA ALA A 86 -3.43 2.24 2.07
C ALA A 86 -2.99 1.59 0.74
N PRO A 87 -2.63 2.39 -0.28
CA PRO A 87 -2.14 1.86 -1.54
C PRO A 87 -0.91 0.96 -1.30
N ARG A 88 -0.95 -0.25 -1.86
CA ARG A 88 0.16 -1.20 -1.81
C ARG A 88 1.05 -0.98 -3.02
N GLN A 89 2.37 -1.03 -2.83
CA GLN A 89 3.31 -1.04 -3.95
C GLN A 89 3.12 -2.33 -4.76
N LYS A 90 3.28 -2.23 -6.09
CA LYS A 90 3.33 -3.42 -6.93
C LYS A 90 4.51 -4.27 -6.48
N ALA A 91 4.27 -5.55 -6.23
CA ALA A 91 5.34 -6.49 -5.96
C ALA A 91 6.31 -6.46 -7.14
N VAL A 92 7.60 -6.23 -6.86
CA VAL A 92 8.66 -6.47 -7.83
C VAL A 92 8.68 -7.99 -8.02
N LEU A 93 8.19 -8.46 -9.16
CA LEU A 93 8.21 -9.87 -9.50
C LEU A 93 9.67 -10.33 -9.63
N GLY A 94 10.22 -10.86 -8.54
CA GLY A 94 11.45 -11.64 -8.59
C GLY A 94 11.18 -12.95 -9.33
N GLU A 95 12.17 -13.42 -10.08
CA GLU A 95 12.15 -14.66 -10.88
C GLU A 95 12.02 -15.92 -10.00
N ALA A 96 10.84 -16.13 -9.42
CA ALA A 96 10.34 -17.40 -8.90
C ALA A 96 8.90 -17.16 -8.39
N ALA A 97 7.95 -17.01 -9.32
CA ALA A 97 6.55 -16.99 -8.96
C ALA A 97 6.13 -18.41 -8.56
N ALA A 98 6.19 -18.72 -7.27
CA ALA A 98 5.49 -19.88 -6.72
C ALA A 98 3.99 -19.77 -7.10
N PRO A 99 3.32 -20.88 -7.42
CA PRO A 99 1.89 -20.84 -7.75
C PRO A 99 1.11 -20.19 -6.61
N MET A 100 0.31 -19.18 -6.97
CA MET A 100 -0.48 -18.41 -6.03
C MET A 100 -1.56 -19.33 -5.43
N PRO A 101 -1.77 -19.33 -4.10
CA PRO A 101 -2.87 -20.07 -3.48
C PRO A 101 -4.22 -19.61 -4.04
N GLU A 102 -5.16 -20.52 -4.27
CA GLU A 102 -6.51 -20.20 -4.80
C GLU A 102 -7.22 -19.13 -3.95
N GLU A 103 -7.12 -19.20 -2.63
CA GLU A 103 -7.66 -18.20 -1.70
C GLU A 103 -7.08 -16.79 -1.93
N ALA A 104 -5.80 -16.69 -2.28
CA ALA A 104 -5.17 -15.40 -2.59
C ALA A 104 -5.63 -14.87 -3.97
N GLN A 105 -5.93 -15.79 -4.90
CA GLN A 105 -6.45 -15.48 -6.22
C GLN A 105 -7.89 -14.97 -6.15
N GLU A 106 -8.75 -15.58 -5.34
CA GLU A 106 -10.13 -15.12 -5.07
C GLU A 106 -10.13 -13.71 -4.43
N ARG A 107 -9.24 -13.46 -3.46
CA ARG A 107 -9.06 -12.14 -2.84
C ARG A 107 -8.63 -11.06 -3.83
N LEU A 108 -7.82 -11.43 -4.83
CA LEU A 108 -7.43 -10.54 -5.93
C LEU A 108 -8.59 -10.31 -6.91
N GLN A 109 -9.38 -11.34 -7.21
CA GLN A 109 -10.53 -11.25 -8.11
C GLN A 109 -11.63 -10.34 -7.56
N ALA A 110 -11.85 -10.32 -6.24
CA ALA A 110 -12.85 -9.49 -5.59
C ALA A 110 -12.68 -7.97 -5.84
N ASN A 111 -11.46 -7.52 -6.19
CA ASN A 111 -11.17 -6.13 -6.62
C ASN A 111 -11.75 -5.04 -5.72
N LEU A 112 -11.94 -5.32 -4.42
CA LEU A 112 -12.70 -4.48 -3.48
C LEU A 112 -12.22 -3.04 -3.46
N GLN A 113 -10.90 -2.83 -3.39
CA GLN A 113 -10.31 -1.49 -3.35
C GLN A 113 -10.48 -0.73 -4.67
N SER A 114 -10.50 -1.42 -5.80
CA SER A 114 -10.77 -0.80 -7.10
C SER A 114 -12.22 -0.34 -7.20
N ARG A 115 -13.15 -1.20 -6.75
CA ARG A 115 -14.58 -0.91 -6.71
C ARG A 115 -14.92 0.23 -5.75
N LEU A 116 -14.37 0.22 -4.53
CA LEU A 116 -14.52 1.32 -3.56
C LEU A 116 -14.08 2.66 -4.15
N ARG A 117 -12.91 2.71 -4.80
CA ARG A 117 -12.43 3.94 -5.48
C ARG A 117 -13.39 4.38 -6.59
N LYS A 118 -13.86 3.46 -7.44
CA LYS A 118 -14.83 3.77 -8.50
C LYS A 118 -16.14 4.31 -7.92
N LEU A 119 -16.63 3.72 -6.84
CA LEU A 119 -17.83 4.19 -6.13
C LEU A 119 -17.65 5.61 -5.62
N ILE A 120 -16.53 5.89 -4.94
CA ILE A 120 -16.20 7.23 -4.44
C ILE A 120 -16.15 8.25 -5.58
N PHE A 121 -15.42 7.96 -6.66
CA PHE A 121 -15.34 8.86 -7.81
C PHE A 121 -16.71 9.08 -8.48
N LYS A 122 -17.49 8.01 -8.61
CA LYS A 122 -18.85 8.09 -9.15
C LYS A 122 -19.72 9.00 -8.28
N GLY A 123 -19.69 8.83 -6.95
CA GLY A 123 -20.45 9.65 -6.01
C GLY A 123 -20.02 11.12 -6.05
N LEU A 124 -18.72 11.39 -6.02
CA LEU A 124 -18.17 12.75 -6.11
C LEU A 124 -18.56 13.45 -7.41
N GLY A 125 -18.71 12.71 -8.52
CA GLY A 125 -19.14 13.26 -9.80
C GLY A 125 -20.56 13.84 -9.81
N TYR A 126 -21.39 13.54 -8.80
CA TYR A 126 -22.73 14.09 -8.66
C TYR A 126 -22.83 15.25 -7.66
N LEU A 127 -21.74 15.58 -6.97
CA LEU A 127 -21.75 16.57 -5.89
C LEU A 127 -21.05 17.86 -6.32
N ASP A 128 -21.62 18.98 -5.89
CA ASP A 128 -20.97 20.27 -5.99
C ASP A 128 -20.10 20.51 -4.74
N LEU A 129 -18.78 20.45 -4.91
CA LEU A 129 -17.82 20.67 -3.83
C LEU A 129 -17.59 22.16 -3.53
N SER A 130 -18.17 23.08 -4.32
CA SER A 130 -18.16 24.50 -4.01
C SER A 130 -19.15 24.87 -2.90
N ASP A 131 -20.16 24.02 -2.66
CA ASP A 131 -21.07 24.15 -1.52
C ASP A 131 -20.35 23.83 -0.20
N ALA A 132 -20.36 24.80 0.72
CA ALA A 132 -19.71 24.69 2.01
C ALA A 132 -20.33 23.58 2.89
N GLY A 133 -21.63 23.32 2.74
CA GLY A 133 -22.32 22.24 3.48
C GLY A 133 -21.79 20.87 3.08
N THR A 134 -21.77 20.61 1.78
CA THR A 134 -21.25 19.37 1.17
C THR A 134 -19.76 19.19 1.48
N ALA A 135 -18.95 20.24 1.32
CA ALA A 135 -17.52 20.20 1.61
C ALA A 135 -17.24 19.86 3.08
N SER A 136 -17.96 20.50 4.02
CA SER A 136 -17.84 20.21 5.46
C SER A 136 -18.20 18.77 5.80
N GLN A 137 -19.23 18.21 5.16
CA GLN A 137 -19.62 16.82 5.40
C GLN A 137 -18.59 15.81 4.91
N LEU A 138 -17.94 16.10 3.78
CA LEU A 138 -16.97 15.21 3.14
C LEU A 138 -15.53 15.40 3.63
N GLU A 139 -15.24 16.50 4.33
CA GLU A 139 -13.90 16.87 4.77
C GLU A 139 -13.12 15.69 5.40
N PRO A 140 -13.66 14.92 6.37
CA PRO A 140 -12.90 13.83 6.98
C PRO A 140 -12.48 12.75 5.96
N ALA A 141 -13.36 12.44 5.00
CA ALA A 141 -13.08 11.45 3.97
C ALA A 141 -12.06 11.96 2.94
N LEU A 142 -12.18 13.22 2.52
CA LEU A 142 -11.24 13.84 1.58
C LEU A 142 -9.86 13.99 2.21
N SER A 143 -9.78 14.41 3.47
CA SER A 143 -8.54 14.52 4.23
C SER A 143 -7.87 13.15 4.40
N PHE A 144 -8.63 12.10 4.75
CA PHE A 144 -8.11 10.74 4.80
C PHE A 144 -7.55 10.27 3.46
N MET A 145 -8.30 10.46 2.36
CA MET A 145 -7.83 10.07 1.02
C MET A 145 -6.56 10.83 0.60
N LYS A 146 -6.47 12.12 0.93
CA LYS A 146 -5.26 12.92 0.70
C LYS A 146 -4.07 12.34 1.45
N LEU A 147 -4.24 11.96 2.71
CA LEU A 147 -3.19 11.32 3.50
C LEU A 147 -2.72 10.00 2.88
N LEU A 148 -3.65 9.15 2.41
CA LEU A 148 -3.30 7.91 1.72
C LEU A 148 -2.45 8.16 0.46
N ILE A 149 -2.78 9.20 -0.30
CA ILE A 149 -2.05 9.58 -1.52
C ILE A 149 -0.66 10.12 -1.19
N GLU A 150 -0.55 11.07 -0.27
CA GLU A 150 0.73 11.67 0.11
C GLU A 150 1.68 10.62 0.72
N HIS A 151 1.17 9.75 1.59
CA HIS A 151 1.96 8.66 2.14
C HIS A 151 2.45 7.71 1.04
N PHE A 152 1.61 7.40 0.05
CA PHE A 152 2.04 6.56 -1.07
C PHE A 152 3.14 7.24 -1.91
N LYS A 153 3.03 8.55 -2.19
CA LYS A 153 4.06 9.31 -2.92
C LYS A 153 5.42 9.25 -2.21
N VAL A 154 5.44 9.48 -0.90
CA VAL A 154 6.67 9.41 -0.08
C VAL A 154 7.30 8.03 -0.17
N ARG A 155 6.50 6.95 -0.03
CA ARG A 155 7.02 5.58 -0.13
C ARG A 155 7.59 5.25 -1.51
N VAL A 156 6.97 5.74 -2.58
CA VAL A 156 7.48 5.54 -3.95
C VAL A 156 8.84 6.23 -4.13
N GLN A 157 8.96 7.50 -3.71
CA GLN A 157 10.21 8.25 -3.80
C GLN A 157 11.37 7.61 -3.03
N LEU A 158 11.10 7.06 -1.84
CA LEU A 158 12.10 6.35 -1.05
C LEU A 158 12.60 5.08 -1.74
N VAL A 159 11.71 4.33 -2.40
CA VAL A 159 12.09 3.13 -3.15
C VAL A 159 12.90 3.50 -4.39
N ASP A 160 12.52 4.54 -5.12
CA ASP A 160 13.27 5.01 -6.29
C ASP A 160 14.69 5.43 -5.91
N ALA A 161 14.85 6.19 -4.82
CA ALA A 161 16.16 6.60 -4.30
C ALA A 161 17.04 5.40 -3.88
N CYS A 162 16.45 4.39 -3.24
CA CYS A 162 17.16 3.15 -2.89
C CYS A 162 17.59 2.36 -4.13
N CYS A 163 16.74 2.26 -5.14
CA CYS A 163 17.06 1.58 -6.40
C CYS A 163 18.23 2.28 -7.13
N GLU A 164 18.22 3.62 -7.17
CA GLU A 164 19.33 4.40 -7.73
C GLU A 164 20.63 4.19 -6.96
N ALA A 165 20.58 4.17 -5.63
CA ALA A 165 21.75 3.92 -4.78
C ALA A 165 22.34 2.52 -5.01
N VAL A 166 21.51 1.47 -5.07
CA VAL A 166 21.96 0.10 -5.35
C VAL A 166 22.57 -0.02 -6.76
N ALA A 167 21.97 0.63 -7.76
CA ALA A 167 22.49 0.67 -9.12
C ALA A 167 23.81 1.47 -9.27
N ALA A 168 24.07 2.41 -8.36
CA ALA A 168 25.34 3.13 -8.28
C ALA A 168 26.44 2.26 -7.63
N THR A 169 26.11 1.48 -6.60
CA THR A 169 27.08 0.60 -5.91
C THR A 169 27.46 -0.62 -6.76
N SER A 170 26.54 -1.17 -7.58
CA SER A 170 26.88 -2.27 -8.51
C SER A 170 27.75 -1.83 -9.70
N ARG A 171 27.80 -0.52 -9.97
CA ARG A 171 28.68 0.10 -10.97
C ARG A 171 30.06 0.44 -10.44
N HIS A 172 30.49 -0.11 -9.31
CA HIS A 172 31.91 -0.05 -8.99
C HIS A 172 32.69 -0.87 -10.02
N PRO A 173 33.52 -0.22 -10.86
CA PRO A 173 34.27 -0.93 -11.88
C PRO A 173 35.15 -1.91 -11.13
N HIS A 174 35.09 -3.19 -11.52
CA HIS A 174 36.13 -4.15 -11.18
C HIS A 174 37.45 -3.46 -11.48
N SER A 175 38.10 -2.98 -10.41
CA SER A 175 39.47 -2.49 -10.45
C SER A 175 40.25 -3.63 -11.05
N ARG A 176 40.59 -3.47 -12.31
CA ARG A 176 41.43 -4.34 -13.11
C ARG A 176 42.70 -4.45 -12.30
N ARG A 177 42.80 -5.47 -11.44
CA ARG A 177 44.06 -5.91 -10.85
C ARG A 177 44.94 -6.17 -12.05
N LYS A 178 45.85 -5.23 -12.31
CA LYS A 178 46.94 -5.46 -13.23
C LYS A 178 47.78 -6.54 -12.57
N ASP A 179 47.52 -7.78 -12.96
CA ASP A 179 48.45 -8.89 -12.78
C ASP A 179 49.76 -8.50 -13.47
N THR A 180 50.61 -7.86 -12.68
CA THR A 180 52.00 -7.63 -13.04
C THR A 180 52.78 -8.80 -12.45
N GLY A 181 52.83 -9.85 -13.27
CA GLY A 181 53.84 -10.90 -13.38
C GLY A 181 54.67 -11.29 -12.17
N ARG A 182 54.75 -12.61 -11.91
CA ARG A 182 56.02 -13.32 -12.08
C ARG A 182 55.83 -14.83 -12.14
N SER A 183 56.18 -15.37 -13.30
CA SER A 183 56.55 -16.77 -13.49
C SER A 183 57.74 -17.11 -12.58
N ARG A 184 57.61 -18.17 -11.77
CA ARG A 184 58.73 -19.07 -11.45
C ARG A 184 58.21 -20.50 -11.36
N PHE A 185 58.54 -21.25 -12.40
CA PHE A 185 58.85 -22.68 -12.35
C PHE A 185 59.64 -23.05 -11.08
N GLY A 186 59.30 -24.20 -10.52
CA GLY A 186 60.02 -24.82 -9.41
C GLY A 186 59.38 -26.14 -9.03
N GLU A 187 59.73 -27.19 -9.78
CA GLU A 187 59.62 -28.58 -9.36
C GLU A 187 60.19 -28.78 -7.95
N PHE A 188 59.41 -29.40 -7.05
CA PHE A 188 59.89 -30.17 -5.90
C PHE A 188 58.79 -31.20 -5.62
N ALA A 189 58.92 -32.40 -6.17
CA ALA A 189 59.62 -33.54 -5.58
C ALA A 189 58.81 -34.20 -4.45
N GLU A 190 58.54 -35.47 -4.71
CA GLU A 190 58.00 -36.50 -3.84
C GLU A 190 58.59 -36.46 -2.42
N CYS A 191 57.74 -36.65 -1.42
CA CYS A 191 58.10 -37.36 -0.19
C CYS A 191 56.86 -38.12 0.30
N GLY A 192 56.88 -39.43 0.09
CA GLY A 192 56.07 -40.37 0.84
C GLY A 192 56.57 -40.53 2.28
N TRP A 193 55.99 -41.51 2.96
CA TRP A 193 56.23 -41.93 4.36
C TRP A 193 55.57 -40.99 5.39
N PHE A 194 54.66 -41.41 6.29
CA PHE A 194 54.73 -42.58 7.16
C PHE A 194 53.33 -42.96 7.70
N GLN A 195 53.05 -44.26 7.82
CA GLN A 195 51.92 -44.86 8.55
C GLN A 195 52.17 -44.85 10.06
N LYS A 196 51.11 -44.74 10.87
CA LYS A 196 50.90 -45.61 12.04
C LYS A 196 49.42 -45.73 12.34
#